data_AF-A0A246FQY4-F1
#
_entry.id   AF-A0A246FQY4-F1
#
_cell.length_a   1.000
_cell.length_b   1.000
_cell.length_c   1.000
_cell.angle_alpha   90.00
_cell.angle_beta   90.00
_cell.angle_gamma   90.00
#
_symmetry.space_group_name_H-M   'P 1'
#
loop_
_entity.id
_entity.type
_entity.pdbx_description
1 polymer ?
#
loop_
_entity_poly.entity_id
_entity_poly.type
_entity_poly.pdbx_seq_one_letter_code
_entity_poly.pdbx_strand_id
1 'polypeptide(L)'
;MHQFLHSLPLRRPLLSLAGLVLAAGGLSGCVSVAAYEKVYLNDEDMKLANKRVEVYETNFESYREGAGGANGGKVGGGCGCN
;
A
#
# COMPACT_ATOMS: atom_id res chain seq x y z
N MET A 1 34.24 11.74 -5.87
CA MET A 1 33.59 11.85 -7.20
C MET A 1 32.05 11.98 -7.14
N HIS A 2 31.34 11.45 -6.14
CA HIS A 2 29.87 11.56 -6.05
C HIS A 2 29.30 12.95 -5.68
N GLN A 3 30.07 13.80 -4.98
CA GLN A 3 29.59 15.12 -4.52
C GLN A 3 29.41 16.14 -5.68
N PHE A 4 30.25 16.07 -6.71
CA PHE A 4 30.29 17.06 -7.80
C PHE A 4 29.12 16.95 -8.79
N LEU A 5 28.52 15.77 -8.88
CA LEU A 5 27.40 15.59 -9.79
C LEU A 5 26.13 16.26 -9.23
N HIS A 6 25.99 16.43 -7.90
CA HIS A 6 24.78 17.00 -7.26
C HIS A 6 24.69 18.53 -7.32
N SER A 7 25.77 19.21 -7.70
CA SER A 7 25.90 20.68 -7.71
C SER A 7 25.70 21.32 -9.09
N LEU A 8 25.44 20.55 -10.16
CA LEU A 8 25.02 21.14 -11.44
C LEU A 8 23.62 21.74 -11.31
N PRO A 9 23.40 23.03 -11.66
CA PRO A 9 22.11 23.71 -11.50
C PRO A 9 21.00 23.07 -12.34
N LEU A 10 21.37 22.35 -13.41
CA LEU A 10 20.46 21.63 -14.30
C LEU A 10 20.04 20.25 -13.78
N ARG A 11 20.75 19.65 -12.82
CA ARG A 11 20.47 18.27 -12.38
C ARG A 11 19.30 18.18 -11.42
N ARG A 12 19.09 19.21 -10.60
CA ARG A 12 17.94 19.32 -9.69
C ARG A 12 16.60 19.37 -10.44
N PRO A 13 16.40 20.24 -11.46
CA PRO A 13 15.15 20.21 -12.23
C PRO A 13 15.00 18.91 -13.02
N LEU A 14 16.10 18.31 -13.53
CA LEU A 14 16.06 17.02 -14.23
C LEU A 14 15.60 15.86 -13.33
N LEU A 15 16.08 15.80 -12.09
CA LEU A 15 15.65 14.80 -11.09
C LEU A 15 14.18 14.98 -10.73
N SER A 16 13.72 16.23 -10.54
CA SER A 16 12.31 16.54 -10.26
C SER A 16 11.39 16.17 -11.44
N LEU A 17 11.81 16.46 -12.67
CA LEU A 17 11.04 16.15 -13.88
C LEU A 17 10.98 14.63 -14.12
N ALA A 18 12.09 13.92 -13.88
CA ALA A 18 12.13 12.47 -13.96
C ALA A 18 11.19 11.81 -12.93
N GLY A 19 11.13 12.34 -11.71
CA GLY A 19 10.18 11.87 -10.69
C GLY A 19 8.71 12.07 -11.08
N LEU A 20 8.38 13.23 -11.67
CA LEU A 20 7.03 13.52 -12.18
C LEU A 20 6.62 12.57 -13.31
N VAL A 21 7.53 12.30 -14.27
CA VAL A 21 7.28 11.39 -15.39
C VAL A 21 7.08 9.95 -14.90
N LEU A 22 7.88 9.49 -13.92
CA LEU A 22 7.68 8.16 -13.32
C LEU A 22 6.32 8.05 -12.61
N ALA A 23 5.92 9.07 -11.86
CA ALA A 23 4.65 9.06 -11.13
C ALA A 23 3.44 9.03 -12.08
N ALA A 24 3.50 9.73 -13.22
CA ALA A 24 2.43 9.74 -14.21
C ALA A 24 2.20 8.37 -14.87
N GLY A 25 3.26 7.56 -15.05
CA GLY A 25 3.15 6.22 -15.66
C GLY A 25 2.47 5.18 -14.76
N GLY A 26 2.51 5.35 -13.44
CA GLY A 26 1.96 4.40 -12.46
C GLY A 26 0.43 4.38 -12.35
N LEU A 27 -0.26 5.37 -12.91
CA LEU A 27 -1.72 5.52 -12.78
C LEU A 27 -2.53 4.76 -13.86
N SER A 28 -1.85 4.12 -14.82
CA SER A 28 -2.49 3.43 -15.95
C SER A 28 -3.35 2.20 -15.57
N GLY A 29 -3.26 1.72 -14.33
CA GLY A 29 -4.04 0.58 -13.84
C GLY A 29 -5.39 0.93 -13.18
N CYS A 30 -5.73 2.21 -12.99
CA CYS A 30 -6.96 2.60 -12.32
C CYS A 30 -8.15 2.53 -13.29
N VAL A 31 -9.05 1.56 -13.10
CA VAL A 31 -10.27 1.37 -13.91
C VAL A 31 -11.50 1.34 -13.00
N SER A 32 -12.61 1.91 -13.47
CA SER A 32 -13.89 1.81 -12.78
C SER A 32 -14.50 0.43 -13.00
N VAL A 33 -14.80 -0.26 -11.90
CA VAL A 33 -15.42 -1.60 -11.91
C VAL A 33 -16.93 -1.48 -12.00
N ALA A 34 -17.57 -2.33 -12.81
CA ALA A 34 -19.02 -2.32 -12.97
C ALA A 34 -19.72 -2.69 -11.65
N ALA A 35 -20.95 -2.17 -11.44
CA ALA A 35 -21.63 -2.32 -10.15
C ALA A 35 -21.85 -3.79 -9.71
N TYR A 36 -22.05 -4.70 -10.66
CA TYR A 36 -22.25 -6.13 -10.39
C TYR A 36 -20.95 -6.87 -10.04
N GLU A 37 -19.81 -6.43 -10.59
CA GLU A 37 -18.49 -7.01 -10.27
C GLU A 37 -18.03 -6.64 -8.86
N LYS A 38 -18.59 -5.59 -8.27
CA LYS A 38 -18.29 -5.18 -6.89
C LYS A 38 -18.69 -6.21 -5.83
N VAL A 39 -19.56 -7.17 -6.18
CA VAL A 39 -19.88 -8.31 -5.29
C VAL A 39 -18.62 -9.14 -5.00
N TYR A 40 -17.75 -9.33 -5.98
CA TYR A 40 -16.51 -10.11 -5.81
C TYR A 40 -15.42 -9.32 -5.07
N LEU A 41 -15.47 -7.99 -5.12
CA LEU A 41 -14.55 -7.13 -4.37
C LEU A 41 -14.98 -6.97 -2.91
N ASN A 42 -16.28 -6.89 -2.65
CA ASN A 42 -16.86 -6.83 -1.30
C ASN A 42 -17.20 -8.23 -0.78
N ASP A 43 -16.30 -9.18 -0.99
CA ASP A 43 -16.41 -10.51 -0.40
C ASP A 43 -16.13 -10.41 1.12
N GLU A 44 -16.92 -11.11 1.93
CA GLU A 44 -16.74 -11.13 3.39
C GLU A 44 -15.38 -11.72 3.78
N ASP A 45 -14.82 -12.62 2.96
CA ASP A 45 -13.47 -13.17 3.18
C ASP A 45 -12.35 -12.18 2.86
N MET A 46 -12.64 -11.14 2.06
CA MET A 46 -11.68 -10.08 1.70
C MET A 46 -11.70 -8.90 2.68
N LYS A 47 -12.55 -8.97 3.71
CA LYS A 47 -12.62 -7.96 4.76
C LYS A 47 -11.31 -7.94 5.55
N LEU A 48 -10.67 -6.77 5.60
CA LEU A 48 -9.49 -6.50 6.42
C LEU A 48 -9.87 -6.48 7.91
N ALA A 49 -10.27 -7.61 8.46
CA ALA A 49 -10.61 -7.80 9.86
C ALA A 49 -10.46 -9.29 10.22
N ASN A 50 -9.82 -9.57 11.36
CA ASN A 50 -9.63 -10.95 11.80
C ASN A 50 -10.98 -11.60 12.11
N LYS A 51 -11.09 -12.88 11.76
CA LYS A 51 -12.23 -13.69 12.19
C LYS A 51 -12.15 -13.89 13.70
N ARG A 52 -13.30 -14.03 14.35
CA ARG A 52 -13.35 -14.25 15.81
C ARG A 52 -12.56 -15.48 16.28
N VAL A 53 -12.46 -16.49 15.42
CA VAL A 53 -11.71 -17.72 15.70
C VAL A 53 -10.18 -17.52 15.67
N GLU A 54 -9.68 -16.56 14.89
CA GLU A 54 -8.25 -16.30 14.67
C GLU A 54 -7.61 -15.44 15.78
N VAL A 55 -8.39 -15.01 16.79
CA VAL A 55 -7.93 -14.14 17.87
C VAL A 55 -6.80 -14.79 18.67
N TYR A 56 -6.85 -16.10 18.90
CA TYR A 56 -5.82 -16.80 19.65
C TYR A 56 -4.49 -16.89 18.90
N GLU A 57 -4.53 -17.19 17.60
CA GLU A 57 -3.35 -17.27 16.74
C GLU A 57 -2.70 -15.90 16.59
N THR A 58 -3.49 -14.89 16.25
CA THR A 58 -2.98 -13.51 16.12
C THR A 58 -2.47 -12.95 17.43
N ASN A 59 -3.05 -13.31 18.57
CA ASN A 59 -2.52 -12.93 19.87
C ASN A 59 -1.14 -13.56 20.14
N PHE A 60 -0.97 -14.85 19.80
CA PHE A 60 0.32 -15.52 19.90
C PHE A 60 1.38 -14.87 18.99
N GLU A 61 1.06 -14.63 17.72
CA GLU A 61 1.96 -13.97 16.75
C GLU A 61 2.31 -12.54 17.18
N SER A 62 1.33 -11.76 17.65
CA SER A 62 1.58 -10.41 18.16
C SER A 62 2.51 -10.43 19.37
N TYR A 63 2.35 -11.38 20.30
CA TYR A 63 3.25 -11.48 21.45
C TYR A 63 4.66 -11.95 21.09
N ARG A 64 4.81 -12.84 20.11
CA ARG A 64 6.10 -13.47 19.78
C ARG A 64 6.90 -12.72 18.72
N GLU A 65 6.22 -12.04 17.80
CA GLU A 65 6.81 -11.39 16.62
C GLU A 65 6.53 -9.89 16.55
N GLY A 66 5.70 -9.35 17.44
CA GLY A 66 5.22 -7.97 17.33
C GLY A 66 4.38 -7.75 16.07
N ALA A 67 3.75 -8.81 15.55
CA ALA A 67 3.00 -8.77 14.32
C ALA A 67 1.79 -7.83 14.41
N GLY A 68 1.81 -6.78 13.59
CA GLY A 68 0.67 -5.93 13.25
C GLY A 68 0.28 -6.18 11.79
N GLY A 69 -0.58 -7.16 11.57
CA GLY A 69 -1.07 -7.54 10.23
C GLY A 69 -2.11 -6.59 9.65
N ALA A 70 -2.52 -6.79 8.39
CA ALA A 70 -3.48 -5.98 7.65
C ALA A 70 -4.94 -6.14 8.14
N ASN A 71 -5.19 -5.94 9.44
CA ASN A 71 -6.44 -6.30 10.12
C ASN A 71 -7.43 -5.11 10.16
N GLY A 72 -7.20 -4.06 9.35
CA GLY A 72 -8.06 -2.88 9.22
C GLY A 72 -8.14 -1.97 10.47
N GLY A 73 -7.45 -2.32 11.55
CA GLY A 73 -7.37 -1.53 12.79
C GLY A 73 -6.22 -0.52 12.80
N LYS A 74 -6.14 0.31 13.85
CA LYS A 74 -5.10 1.35 14.03
C LYS A 74 -3.66 0.82 14.01
N VAL A 75 -3.47 -0.46 14.31
CA VAL A 75 -2.17 -1.15 14.37
C VAL A 75 -1.91 -2.01 13.12
N GLY A 76 -2.85 -2.03 12.17
CA GLY A 76 -2.89 -3.00 11.08
C GLY A 76 -3.47 -2.45 9.78
N GLY A 77 -3.31 -1.15 9.52
CA GLY A 77 -3.79 -0.53 8.29
C GLY A 77 -2.82 -0.80 7.15
N GLY A 78 -3.19 -1.69 6.23
CA GLY A 78 -2.58 -1.71 4.89
C GLY A 78 -2.93 -0.46 4.09
N CYS A 79 -2.36 -0.32 2.89
CA CYS A 79 -2.85 0.64 1.88
C CYS A 79 -4.26 0.18 1.46
N GLY A 80 -5.27 0.53 2.25
CA GLY A 80 -6.63 0.04 2.08
C GLY A 80 -7.15 0.41 0.70
N CYS A 81 -7.17 -0.56 -0.20
CA CYS A 81 -7.90 -0.47 -1.46
C CYS A 81 -9.33 -0.95 -1.20
N ASN A 82 -10.17 -0.08 -0.64
CA ASN A 82 -11.62 -0.17 -0.80
C ASN A 82 -12.11 1.09 -1.51
#